data_AF-A0A3N0WD50-F1
#
_entry.id   AF-A0A3N0WD50-F1
#
_cell.length_a   1.000
_cell.length_b   1.000
_cell.length_c   1.000
_cell.angle_alpha   90.00
_cell.angle_beta   90.00
_cell.angle_gamma   90.00
#
_symmetry.space_group_name_H-M   'P 1'
#
loop_
_entity.id
_entity.type
_entity.pdbx_description
1 polymer ?
#
loop_
_entity_poly.entity_id
_entity_poly.type
_entity_poly.pdbx_seq_one_letter_code
_entity_poly.pdbx_strand_id
1 'polypeptide(L)'
;MNHTILTFNGQEYKAKFGLAVIGNTVKELRTDLTEFFDLFAKNLPLVAAPLIYNSLKKGNPEKAFTLEEVEDLIDEDGGLASPQLVKFIEAFTASITTEQKQEVQGKKKAPVKK
;
A
#
# COMPACT_ATOMS: atom_id res chain seq x y z
N MET A 1 8.64 3.37 7.39
CA MET A 1 9.07 2.01 6.97
C MET A 1 8.41 1.71 5.65
N ASN A 2 9.14 1.17 4.67
CA ASN A 2 8.61 0.97 3.29
C ASN A 2 7.99 -0.41 3.08
N HIS A 3 7.59 -1.08 4.17
CA HIS A 3 6.90 -2.36 4.14
C HIS A 3 6.18 -2.62 5.46
N THR A 4 5.25 -3.57 5.43
CA THR A 4 4.65 -4.22 6.60
C THR A 4 4.69 -5.74 6.41
N ILE A 5 4.53 -6.49 7.49
CA ILE A 5 4.37 -7.95 7.45
C ILE A 5 2.90 -8.25 7.69
N LEU A 6 2.27 -8.97 6.77
CA LEU A 6 0.90 -9.45 6.90
C LEU A 6 0.94 -10.94 7.23
N THR A 7 0.11 -11.38 8.15
CA THR A 7 0.03 -12.79 8.55
C THR A 7 -1.32 -13.35 8.18
N PHE A 8 -1.38 -14.16 7.12
CA PHE A 8 -2.60 -14.84 6.69
C PHE A 8 -2.42 -16.35 6.84
N ASN A 9 -3.40 -17.04 7.45
CA ASN A 9 -3.36 -18.49 7.66
C ASN A 9 -2.05 -18.99 8.31
N GLY A 10 -1.52 -18.21 9.27
CA GLY A 10 -0.26 -18.49 9.96
C GLY A 10 1.01 -18.30 9.12
N GLN A 11 0.88 -17.86 7.86
CA GLN A 11 2.02 -17.54 6.99
C GLN A 11 2.30 -16.04 6.97
N GLU A 12 3.56 -15.67 7.11
CA GLU A 12 4.01 -14.29 7.03
C GLU A 12 4.35 -13.90 5.59
N TYR A 13 3.82 -12.76 5.18
CA TYR A 13 4.03 -12.18 3.88
C TYR A 13 4.56 -10.77 4.00
N LYS A 14 5.62 -10.47 3.24
CA LYS A 14 6.15 -9.12 3.17
C LYS A 14 5.33 -8.29 2.20
N ALA A 15 4.66 -7.24 2.67
CA ALA A 15 3.96 -6.28 1.83
C ALA A 15 4.82 -5.02 1.68
N LYS A 16 5.39 -4.77 0.51
CA LYS A 16 6.21 -3.56 0.26
C LYS A 16 5.36 -2.40 -0.22
N PHE A 17 5.79 -1.18 0.11
CA PHE A 17 5.18 0.07 -0.34
C PHE A 17 6.11 0.81 -1.30
N GLY A 18 5.54 1.73 -2.08
CA GLY A 18 6.29 2.67 -2.92
C GLY A 18 5.62 2.94 -4.27
N LEU A 19 6.20 3.87 -5.03
CA LEU A 19 5.66 4.35 -6.31
C LEU A 19 5.38 3.24 -7.34
N ALA A 20 6.21 2.18 -7.37
CA ALA A 20 5.99 1.06 -8.28
C ALA A 20 4.70 0.29 -7.96
N VAL A 21 4.36 0.15 -6.67
CA VAL A 21 3.13 -0.52 -6.22
C VAL A 21 1.92 0.34 -6.60
N ILE A 22 1.99 1.64 -6.30
CA ILE A 22 0.93 2.60 -6.64
C ILE A 22 0.72 2.62 -8.16
N GLY A 23 1.79 2.76 -8.94
CA GLY A 23 1.73 2.82 -10.40
C GLY A 23 1.19 1.54 -11.04
N ASN A 24 1.49 0.37 -10.48
CA ASN A 24 0.89 -0.88 -10.96
C ASN A 24 -0.59 -0.98 -10.60
N THR A 25 -0.96 -0.59 -9.38
CA THR A 25 -2.36 -0.61 -8.91
C THR A 25 -3.24 0.32 -9.76
N VAL A 26 -2.75 1.53 -10.05
CA VAL A 26 -3.43 2.51 -10.92
C VAL A 26 -3.66 1.94 -12.33
N LYS A 27 -2.65 1.25 -12.90
CA LYS A 27 -2.78 0.60 -14.22
C LYS A 27 -3.80 -0.54 -14.20
N GLU A 28 -3.81 -1.33 -13.14
CA GLU A 28 -4.72 -2.46 -12.96
C GLU A 28 -6.17 -2.01 -12.84
N LEU A 29 -6.40 -0.94 -12.08
CA LEU A 29 -7.70 -0.30 -11.91
C LEU A 29 -8.11 0.58 -13.11
N ARG A 30 -7.22 0.78 -14.10
CA ARG A 30 -7.42 1.67 -15.26
C ARG A 30 -7.87 3.08 -14.87
N THR A 31 -7.31 3.57 -13.78
CA THR A 31 -7.61 4.88 -13.18
C THR A 31 -6.40 5.79 -13.32
N ASP A 32 -6.51 7.03 -12.84
CA ASP A 32 -5.36 7.92 -12.64
C ASP A 32 -4.98 8.02 -11.16
N LEU A 33 -3.86 8.70 -10.88
CA LEU A 33 -3.34 8.80 -9.51
C LEU A 33 -4.29 9.57 -8.58
N THR A 34 -4.98 10.60 -9.09
CA THR A 34 -5.92 11.42 -8.32
C THR A 34 -7.14 10.59 -7.94
N GLU A 35 -7.73 9.92 -8.93
CA GLU A 35 -8.88 9.04 -8.73
C GLU A 35 -8.51 7.84 -7.84
N PHE A 36 -7.32 7.25 -7.97
CA PHE A 36 -6.82 6.23 -7.04
C PHE A 36 -6.81 6.71 -5.59
N PHE A 37 -6.30 7.91 -5.30
CA PHE A 37 -6.28 8.43 -3.93
C PHE A 37 -7.68 8.79 -3.43
N ASP A 38 -8.59 9.24 -4.30
CA ASP A 38 -9.99 9.46 -3.94
C ASP A 38 -10.71 8.15 -3.61
N LEU A 39 -10.51 7.11 -4.44
CA LEU A 39 -11.02 5.76 -4.21
C LEU A 39 -10.41 5.15 -2.93
N PHE A 40 -9.12 5.31 -2.71
CA PHE A 40 -8.47 4.82 -1.48
C PHE A 40 -9.06 5.49 -0.23
N ALA A 41 -9.37 6.79 -0.29
CA ALA A 41 -9.94 7.53 0.84
C ALA A 41 -11.43 7.24 1.08
N LYS A 42 -12.22 7.04 0.03
CA LYS A 42 -13.69 6.95 0.12
C LYS A 42 -14.26 5.55 -0.10
N ASN A 43 -13.56 4.72 -0.86
CA ASN A 43 -14.01 3.42 -1.36
C ASN A 43 -12.89 2.38 -1.24
N LEU A 44 -12.30 2.31 -0.06
CA LEU A 44 -11.20 1.41 0.27
C LEU A 44 -11.42 -0.05 -0.20
N PRO A 45 -12.61 -0.68 -0.09
CA PRO A 45 -12.83 -2.03 -0.58
C PRO A 45 -12.48 -2.25 -2.07
N LEU A 46 -12.68 -1.22 -2.91
CA LEU A 46 -12.41 -1.31 -4.35
C LEU A 46 -10.91 -1.27 -4.68
N VAL A 47 -10.09 -0.80 -3.74
CA VAL A 47 -8.65 -0.56 -3.96
C VAL A 47 -7.79 -1.51 -3.14
N ALA A 48 -8.31 -2.00 -2.01
CA ALA A 48 -7.56 -2.77 -1.02
C ALA A 48 -6.92 -4.03 -1.63
N ALA A 49 -7.70 -4.89 -2.28
CA ALA A 49 -7.17 -6.16 -2.80
C ALA A 49 -6.12 -5.95 -3.92
N PRO A 50 -6.36 -5.12 -4.96
CA PRO A 50 -5.34 -4.84 -5.98
C PRO A 50 -4.07 -4.20 -5.40
N LEU A 51 -4.23 -3.34 -4.40
CA LEU A 51 -3.12 -2.68 -3.73
C LEU A 51 -2.28 -3.66 -2.90
N ILE A 52 -2.94 -4.51 -2.10
CA ILE A 52 -2.28 -5.57 -1.31
C ILE A 52 -1.60 -6.56 -2.25
N TYR A 53 -2.26 -7.00 -3.31
CA TYR A 53 -1.69 -7.89 -4.32
C TYR A 53 -0.38 -7.34 -4.89
N ASN A 54 -0.38 -6.10 -5.37
CA ASN A 54 0.82 -5.47 -5.90
C ASN A 54 1.91 -5.29 -4.83
N SER A 55 1.54 -5.01 -3.58
CA SER A 55 2.45 -4.94 -2.44
C SER A 55 3.08 -6.29 -2.09
N LEU A 56 2.31 -7.37 -2.09
CA LEU A 56 2.76 -8.74 -1.79
C LEU A 56 3.67 -9.27 -2.89
N LYS A 57 3.28 -9.10 -4.15
CA LYS A 57 4.09 -9.45 -5.31
C LYS A 57 5.45 -8.75 -5.29
N LYS A 58 5.48 -7.46 -4.90
CA LYS A 58 6.73 -6.70 -4.78
C LYS A 58 7.59 -7.16 -3.60
N GLY A 59 6.96 -7.57 -2.50
CA GLY A 59 7.64 -7.99 -1.29
C GLY A 59 8.19 -9.41 -1.33
N ASN A 60 7.57 -10.30 -2.11
CA ASN A 60 7.89 -11.72 -2.19
C ASN A 60 8.03 -12.14 -3.67
N PRO A 61 9.09 -11.69 -4.38
CA PRO A 61 9.23 -11.90 -5.83
C PRO A 61 9.34 -13.37 -6.26
N GLU A 62 9.74 -14.25 -5.34
CA GLU A 62 9.84 -15.69 -5.55
C GLU A 62 8.47 -16.40 -5.51
N LYS A 63 7.43 -15.74 -4.99
CA LYS A 63 6.07 -16.29 -4.89
C LYS A 63 5.18 -15.62 -5.94
N ALA A 64 4.57 -16.45 -6.79
CA ALA A 64 3.50 -16.00 -7.65
C ALA A 64 2.24 -15.82 -6.78
N PHE A 65 1.64 -14.64 -6.85
CA PHE A 65 0.30 -14.38 -6.32
C PHE A 65 -0.62 -14.13 -7.50
N THR A 66 -1.88 -14.50 -7.36
CA THR A 66 -2.98 -13.96 -8.16
C THR A 66 -3.75 -12.92 -7.36
N LEU A 67 -4.60 -12.14 -8.04
CA LEU A 67 -5.50 -11.22 -7.35
C LEU A 67 -6.54 -11.98 -6.53
N GLU A 68 -7.13 -13.04 -7.14
CA GLU A 68 -8.11 -13.93 -6.50
C GLU A 68 -7.57 -14.54 -5.21
N GLU A 69 -6.32 -15.04 -5.20
CA GLU A 69 -5.69 -15.56 -3.97
C GLU A 69 -5.61 -14.50 -2.87
N VAL A 70 -5.40 -13.24 -3.22
CA VAL A 70 -5.30 -12.16 -2.23
C VAL A 70 -6.67 -11.76 -1.72
N GLU A 71 -7.69 -11.77 -2.58
CA GLU A 71 -9.09 -11.58 -2.19
C GLU A 71 -9.51 -12.67 -1.20
N ASP A 72 -9.23 -13.94 -1.52
CA ASP A 72 -9.50 -15.09 -0.64
C ASP A 72 -8.79 -14.94 0.71
N LEU A 73 -7.50 -14.57 0.72
CA LEU A 73 -6.76 -14.37 1.97
C LEU A 73 -7.36 -13.26 2.85
N ILE A 74 -7.87 -12.19 2.24
CA ILE A 74 -8.52 -11.09 2.97
C ILE A 74 -9.86 -11.58 3.52
N ASP A 75 -10.67 -12.24 2.70
CA ASP A 75 -12.00 -12.73 3.08
C ASP A 75 -11.92 -13.81 4.19
N GLU A 76 -10.98 -14.75 4.09
CA GLU A 76 -10.73 -15.77 5.12
C GLU A 76 -10.26 -15.16 6.46
N ASP A 77 -9.54 -14.04 6.43
CA ASP A 77 -9.07 -13.32 7.62
C ASP A 77 -10.13 -12.37 8.22
N GLY A 78 -11.34 -12.35 7.66
CA GLY A 78 -12.47 -11.54 8.13
C GLY A 78 -12.93 -10.44 7.17
N GLY A 79 -12.52 -10.50 5.90
CA GLY A 79 -12.91 -9.59 4.83
C GLY A 79 -12.56 -8.15 5.16
N LEU A 80 -13.55 -7.25 5.07
CA LEU A 80 -13.36 -5.84 5.39
C LEU A 80 -13.02 -5.56 6.86
N ALA A 81 -13.27 -6.51 7.76
CA ALA A 81 -12.90 -6.43 9.17
C ALA A 81 -11.56 -7.14 9.49
N SER A 82 -10.85 -7.63 8.46
CA SER A 82 -9.55 -8.30 8.61
C SER A 82 -8.56 -7.44 9.40
N PRO A 83 -7.97 -7.96 10.50
CA PRO A 83 -6.90 -7.27 11.21
C PRO A 83 -5.68 -7.00 10.32
N GLN A 84 -5.39 -7.89 9.36
CA GLN A 84 -4.29 -7.70 8.41
C GLN A 84 -4.58 -6.59 7.41
N LEU A 85 -5.83 -6.47 6.95
CA LEU A 85 -6.26 -5.37 6.10
C LEU A 85 -6.09 -4.04 6.83
N VAL A 86 -6.58 -3.91 8.07
CA VAL A 86 -6.42 -2.69 8.89
C VAL A 86 -4.94 -2.36 9.06
N LYS A 87 -4.11 -3.34 9.45
CA LYS A 87 -2.66 -3.18 9.60
C LYS A 87 -1.98 -2.72 8.30
N PHE A 88 -2.40 -3.28 7.16
CA PHE A 88 -1.89 -2.89 5.85
C PHE A 88 -2.19 -1.42 5.54
N ILE A 89 -3.44 -1.00 5.75
CA ILE A 89 -3.90 0.35 5.46
C ILE A 89 -3.17 1.37 6.32
N GLU A 90 -3.08 1.15 7.63
CA GLU A 90 -2.36 2.03 8.53
C GLU A 90 -0.89 2.21 8.11
N ALA A 91 -0.23 1.10 7.77
CA ALA A 91 1.16 1.12 7.35
C ALA A 91 1.35 1.77 5.97
N PHE A 92 0.44 1.53 5.02
CA PHE A 92 0.47 2.15 3.70
C PHE A 92 0.21 3.65 3.80
N THR A 93 -0.82 4.08 4.53
CA THR A 93 -1.11 5.49 4.81
C THR A 93 0.09 6.15 5.47
N ALA A 94 0.71 5.52 6.48
CA ALA A 94 1.92 6.05 7.10
C ALA A 94 3.07 6.21 6.07
N SER A 95 3.21 5.28 5.13
CA SER A 95 4.26 5.34 4.10
C SER A 95 4.10 6.55 3.17
N ILE A 96 2.89 6.83 2.68
CA ILE A 96 2.64 7.95 1.76
C ILE A 96 2.58 9.31 2.48
N THR A 97 2.18 9.33 3.75
CA THR A 97 2.13 10.58 4.54
C THR A 97 3.51 11.04 5.00
N THR A 98 4.43 10.09 5.21
CA THR A 98 5.82 10.41 5.60
C THR A 98 6.60 11.04 4.45
N GLU A 99 6.33 10.63 3.20
CA GLU A 99 6.92 11.24 1.99
C GLU A 99 6.45 12.70 1.82
N GLN A 100 5.17 13.00 2.05
CA GLN A 100 4.66 14.38 2.00
C GLN A 100 5.29 15.32 3.04
N LYS A 101 5.64 14.81 4.24
CA LYS A 101 6.29 15.62 5.28
C LYS A 101 7.76 15.93 4.97
N GLN A 102 8.44 15.08 4.20
CA GLN A 102 9.84 15.32 3.81
C GLN A 102 9.97 16.42 2.74
N GLU A 103 9.01 16.56 1.82
CA GLU A 103 9.03 17.64 0.83
C GLU A 103 8.92 19.05 1.45
N VAL A 104 8.28 19.19 2.61
CA VAL A 104 8.13 20.49 3.28
C VAL A 104 9.38 20.90 4.07
N GLN A 105 10.28 19.96 4.42
CA GLN A 105 11.51 20.28 5.17
C GLN A 105 12.72 20.63 4.29
N GLY A 106 12.65 20.45 2.97
CA GLY A 106 13.74 20.70 2.03
C GLY A 106 14.04 22.17 1.68
N LYS A 107 13.23 23.14 2.12
CA LYS A 107 13.45 24.58 1.88
C LYS A 107 13.81 25.35 3.16
N LYS A 108 14.77 24.88 3.95
CA LYS A 108 15.51 25.78 4.86
C LYS A 108 16.67 26.40 4.09
N LYS A 109 16.46 27.62 3.58
CA LYS A 109 17.50 28.50 3.05
C LYS A 109 18.68 28.52 4.03
N ALA A 110 19.88 28.18 3.53
CA ALA A 110 21.12 28.40 4.27
C ALA A 110 21.24 29.90 4.61
N PRO A 111 21.63 30.27 5.85
CA PRO A 111 21.85 31.67 6.18
C PRO A 111 23.09 32.16 5.44
N VAL A 112 22.92 33.18 4.62
CA VAL A 112 24.03 33.94 4.03
C VAL A 112 24.72 34.66 5.20
N LYS A 113 25.91 34.19 5.58
CA LYS A 113 26.79 34.95 6.48
C LYS A 113 27.27 36.19 5.73
N LYS A 114 27.00 37.36 6.33
CA LYS A 114 27.65 38.64 5.99
C LYS A 114 29.10 38.62 6.43
#